data_AF-A0A0A1F6K9-F1
#
_entry.id   AF-A0A0A1F6K9-F1
#
_cell.length_a   1.000
_cell.length_b   1.000
_cell.length_c   1.000
_cell.angle_alpha   90.00
_cell.angle_beta   90.00
_cell.angle_gamma   90.00
#
_symmetry.space_group_name_H-M   'P 1'
#
loop_
_entity.id
_entity.type
_entity.pdbx_description
1 polymer ?
#
loop_
_entity_poly.entity_id
_entity_poly.type
_entity_poly.pdbx_seq_one_letter_code
_entity_poly.pdbx_strand_id
1 'polypeptide(L)' 'MSYKRLIPHCRDTQQLLSQAQDSNLSLLTRARVRVHLWTCTACTRFSQQLVFIRRAMQQLGKD' A
#
# COMPACT_ATOMS: atom_id res chain seq x y z
N MET A 1 6.16 -18.26 13.37
CA MET A 1 7.10 -18.97 12.47
C MET A 1 6.73 -18.58 11.03
N SER A 2 7.31 -17.51 10.47
CA SER A 2 8.60 -17.46 9.76
C SER A 2 8.67 -18.29 8.46
N TYR A 3 7.74 -18.07 7.53
CA TYR A 3 7.96 -18.44 6.11
C TYR A 3 8.77 -17.34 5.42
N LYS A 4 10.08 -17.52 5.58
CA LYS A 4 11.17 -16.69 5.08
C LYS A 4 11.33 -16.96 3.56
N ARG A 5 11.33 -15.89 2.76
CA ARG A 5 12.23 -15.67 1.58
C ARG A 5 11.67 -15.45 0.16
N LEU A 6 10.36 -15.39 -0.14
CA LEU A 6 9.95 -15.05 -1.54
C LEU A 6 8.79 -14.06 -1.71
N ILE A 7 8.16 -13.62 -0.63
CA ILE A 7 7.00 -12.72 -0.68
C ILE A 7 7.36 -11.48 0.14
N PRO A 8 7.24 -10.24 -0.40
CA PRO A 8 7.51 -9.03 0.37
C PRO A 8 6.68 -9.07 1.65
N HIS A 9 7.30 -8.81 2.80
CA HIS A 9 6.62 -8.92 4.08
C HIS A 9 5.47 -7.90 4.10
N CYS A 10 4.32 -8.24 4.69
CA CYS A 10 3.23 -7.28 4.88
C CYS A 10 3.72 -5.92 5.40
N ARG A 11 4.76 -5.91 6.25
CA ARG A 11 5.42 -4.72 6.78
C ARG A 11 6.16 -3.89 5.71
N ASP A 12 6.91 -4.52 4.81
CA ASP A 12 7.53 -3.84 3.66
C ASP A 12 6.47 -3.25 2.74
N THR A 13 5.41 -4.01 2.45
CA THR A 13 4.28 -3.51 1.65
C THR A 13 3.62 -2.31 2.34
N GLN A 14 3.39 -2.36 3.64
CA GLN A 14 2.83 -1.25 4.42
C GLN A 14 3.77 -0.04 4.40
N GLN A 15 5.09 -0.23 4.52
CA GLN A 15 6.06 0.84 4.46
C GLN A 15 6.11 1.49 3.07
N LEU A 16 6.14 0.70 2.00
CA LEU A 16 6.05 1.17 0.62
C LEU A 16 4.74 1.90 0.35
N LEU A 17 3.64 1.42 0.92
CA LEU A 17 2.34 2.03 0.76
C LEU A 17 2.23 3.35 1.53
N SER A 18 2.83 3.44 2.71
CA SER A 18 2.92 4.69 3.48
C SER A 18 3.82 5.70 2.77
N GLN A 19 4.95 5.26 2.21
CA GLN A 19 5.77 6.09 1.33
C GLN A 19 5.00 6.54 0.09
N ALA A 20 4.07 5.73 -0.44
CA ALA A 20 3.24 6.10 -1.60
C ALA A 20 2.22 7.18 -1.26
N GLN A 21 1.90 7.33 0.03
CA GLN A 21 1.06 8.40 0.53
C GLN A 21 1.83 9.71 0.65
N ASP A 22 3.07 9.65 1.12
CA ASP A 22 3.92 10.81 1.35
C ASP A 22 4.58 11.34 0.06
N SER A 23 5.01 10.45 -0.83
CA SER A 23 5.70 10.78 -2.08
C SER A 23 5.16 9.96 -3.26
N ASN A 24 5.14 10.55 -4.47
CA ASN A 24 4.65 9.86 -5.67
C ASN A 24 5.60 8.70 -6.03
N LEU A 25 5.26 7.50 -5.59
CA LEU A 25 6.14 6.35 -5.75
C LEU A 25 6.29 5.93 -7.22
N SER A 26 7.51 5.55 -7.58
CA SER A 26 7.85 5.03 -8.91
C SER A 26 6.90 3.89 -9.31
N LEU A 27 6.34 3.99 -10.52
CA LEU A 27 5.27 3.12 -11.04
C LEU A 27 5.59 1.62 -10.93
N LEU A 28 6.88 1.26 -10.98
CA LEU A 28 7.39 -0.11 -10.82
C LEU A 28 7.08 -0.70 -9.44
N THR A 29 7.23 0.08 -8.37
CA THR A 29 6.95 -0.38 -7.01
C THR A 29 5.45 -0.56 -6.79
N ARG A 30 4.64 0.29 -7.43
CA ARG A 30 3.17 0.17 -7.41
C ARG A 30 2.71 -1.14 -8.07
N ALA A 31 3.35 -1.54 -9.17
CA ALA A 31 3.07 -2.82 -9.83
C ALA A 31 3.40 -4.02 -8.93
N ARG A 32 4.58 -4.01 -8.27
CA ARG A 32 4.97 -5.07 -7.30
C ARG A 32 4.00 -5.18 -6.13
N VAL A 33 3.62 -4.05 -5.54
CA VAL A 33 2.65 -4.02 -4.44
C VAL A 33 1.30 -4.57 -4.91
N ARG A 34 0.85 -4.25 -6.13
CA ARG A 34 -0.41 -4.76 -6.70
C ARG A 34 -0.41 -6.29 -6.88
N VAL A 35 0.71 -6.87 -7.31
CA VAL A 35 0.89 -8.34 -7.35
C VAL A 35 0.82 -8.95 -5.95
N HIS A 36 1.46 -8.34 -4.95
CA HIS A 36 1.41 -8.83 -3.58
C HIS A 36 0.01 -8.71 -2.96
N LEU A 37 -0.71 -7.62 -3.24
CA LEU A 37 -2.09 -7.39 -2.79
C LEU A 37 -3.03 -8.48 -3.32
N TRP A 38 -2.79 -9.02 -4.52
CA TRP A 38 -3.54 -10.16 -5.04
C TRP A 38 -3.33 -11.45 -4.23
N THR A 39 -2.11 -11.69 -3.74
CA THR A 39 -1.81 -12.85 -2.89
C THR A 39 -2.16 -12.62 -1.41
N CYS A 40 -2.25 -11.36 -0.97
CA CYS A 40 -2.48 -11.00 0.43
C CYS A 40 -3.69 -10.06 0.60
N THR A 41 -4.82 -10.66 0.99
CA THR A 41 -6.07 -9.93 1.26
C THR A 41 -5.96 -8.94 2.42
N ALA A 42 -5.12 -9.23 3.43
CA ALA A 42 -4.91 -8.35 4.57
C ALA A 42 -4.30 -7.00 4.15
N CYS A 43 -3.24 -7.05 3.33
CA CYS A 43 -2.65 -5.84 2.76
C CYS A 43 -3.62 -5.12 1.82
N THR A 44 -4.49 -5.84 1.12
CA THR A 44 -5.52 -5.24 0.23
C THR A 44 -6.51 -4.39 0.98
N ARG A 45 -7.05 -4.91 2.09
CA ARG A 45 -7.97 -4.14 2.94
C ARG A 45 -7.30 -2.90 3.52
N PHE A 46 -6.06 -3.04 4.01
CA PHE A 46 -5.28 -1.91 4.53
C PHE A 46 -5.03 -0.83 3.46
N SER A 47 -4.72 -1.26 2.23
CA SER A 47 -4.50 -0.32 1.12
C SER A 47 -5.75 0.45 0.75
N GLN A 48 -6.90 -0.22 0.71
CA GLN A 48 -8.19 0.43 0.47
C GLN A 48 -8.52 1.44 1.56
N GLN A 49 -8.25 1.11 2.83
CA GLN A 49 -8.49 2.01 3.96
C GLN A 49 -7.63 3.28 3.86
N LEU A 50 -6.34 3.14 3.52
CA LEU A 50 -5.47 4.30 3.31
C LEU A 50 -5.88 5.17 2.13
N VAL A 51 -6.33 4.57 1.01
CA VAL A 51 -6.84 5.34 -0.14
C VAL A 51 -8.13 6.07 0.22
N PHE A 52 -9.01 5.45 1.02
CA PHE A 52 -10.23 6.08 1.51
C PHE A 52 -9.91 7.33 2.34
N ILE A 53 -9.01 7.21 3.32
CA ILE A 53 -8.58 8.33 4.15
C ILE A 53 -7.93 9.42 3.28
N ARG A 54 -7.05 9.06 2.34
CA ARG A 54 -6.42 10.05 1.43
C ARG A 54 -7.45 10.78 0.59
N ARG A 55 -8.45 10.09 0.04
CA ARG A 55 -9.52 10.71 -0.76
C ARG A 55 -10.41 11.64 0.06
N ALA A 56 -10.68 11.29 1.32
CA ALA A 56 -11.41 12.15 2.24
C ALA A 56 -10.59 13.42 2.56
N MET A 57 -9.31 13.27 2.91
CA MET A 57 -8.42 14.42 3.16
C MET A 57 -8.22 15.31 1.92
N GLN A 58 -8.12 14.72 0.72
CA GLN A 58 -8.03 15.47 -0.53
C GLN A 58 -9.31 16.23 -0.90
N GLN A 59 -10.48 15.74 -0.48
CA GLN A 59 -11.74 16.47 -0.60
C GLN A 59 -11.82 17.60 0.43
N LEU A 60 -11.43 17.35 1.68
CA LEU A 60 -11.43 18.37 2.73
C LEU A 60 -10.47 19.54 2.43
N GLY A 61 -9.27 19.27 1.91
CA GLY A 61 -8.30 20.32 1.59
C GLY A 61 -8.54 21.04 0.25
N LYS A 62 -9.65 20.75 -0.42
CA LYS A 62 -10.10 21.43 -1.66
C LYS A 62 -11.21 22.47 -1.41
N ASP A 63 -11.67 22.59 -0.17
CA ASP A 63 -12.54 23.67 0.34
C ASP A 63 -11.67 24.77 0.96
#